data_AF-A0A060Z616-F1
#
_entry.id   AF-A0A060Z616-F1
#
_cell.length_a   1.000
_cell.length_b   1.000
_cell.length_c   1.000
_cell.angle_alpha   90.00
_cell.angle_beta   90.00
_cell.angle_gamma   90.00
#
_symmetry.space_group_name_H-M   'P 1'
#
loop_
_entity.id
_entity.type
_entity.pdbx_description
1 polymer ?
#
loop_
_entity_poly.entity_id
_entity_poly.type
_entity_poly.pdbx_seq_one_letter_code
_entity_poly.pdbx_strand_id
1 'polypeptide(L)'
;MNDVVQPVSVDPLVMQDDVRFSRLVVDIVQGHDTLYHVMYIGTEYGTILKALATTNKSLQGCYLEEIQLFPAGVQEPILSLQILQSDRSLFVGLNNKVLKIPLERCSNYKTEM
;
A
#
# COMPACT_ATOMS: atom_id res chain seq x y z
N MET A 1 -24.61 -16.93 15.90
CA MET A 1 -24.39 -15.89 14.88
C MET A 1 -24.52 -16.58 13.53
N ASN A 2 -25.57 -16.28 12.78
CA ASN A 2 -25.84 -16.89 11.46
C ASN A 2 -25.78 -15.87 10.32
N ASP A 3 -25.49 -14.59 10.61
CA ASP A 3 -25.50 -13.50 9.64
C ASP A 3 -24.09 -13.19 9.12
N VAL A 4 -23.99 -12.81 7.84
CA VAL A 4 -22.71 -12.48 7.16
C VAL A 4 -22.38 -11.00 7.36
N VAL A 5 -21.14 -10.71 7.78
CA VAL A 5 -20.63 -9.34 7.87
C VAL A 5 -20.39 -8.79 6.47
N GLN A 6 -21.08 -7.71 6.13
CA GLN A 6 -20.94 -7.04 4.83
C GLN A 6 -19.83 -5.98 4.87
N PRO A 7 -19.06 -5.81 3.78
CA PRO A 7 -18.16 -4.68 3.63
C PRO A 7 -18.94 -3.36 3.53
N VAL A 8 -18.24 -2.23 3.72
CA VAL A 8 -18.82 -0.89 3.63
C VAL A 8 -19.31 -0.55 2.21
N SER A 9 -18.66 -1.12 1.18
CA SER A 9 -19.04 -0.98 -0.22
C SER A 9 -19.11 -2.34 -0.90
N VAL A 10 -19.99 -2.47 -1.91
CA VAL A 10 -20.10 -3.67 -2.74
C VAL A 10 -18.80 -3.92 -3.49
N ASP A 11 -18.26 -2.88 -4.11
CA ASP A 11 -17.00 -2.95 -4.82
C ASP A 11 -15.84 -2.79 -3.82
N PRO A 12 -14.82 -3.66 -3.84
CA PRO A 12 -13.61 -3.48 -3.05
C PRO A 12 -12.82 -2.25 -3.49
N LEU A 13 -12.11 -1.63 -2.54
CA LEU A 13 -11.34 -0.40 -2.76
C LEU A 13 -10.16 -0.61 -3.73
N VAL A 14 -9.54 -1.80 -3.68
CA VAL A 14 -8.41 -2.20 -4.51
C VAL A 14 -8.59 -3.67 -4.91
N MET A 15 -8.39 -3.96 -6.20
CA MET A 15 -8.30 -5.31 -6.74
C MET A 15 -7.18 -5.40 -7.75
N GLN A 16 -6.46 -6.52 -7.74
CA GLN A 16 -5.47 -6.85 -8.74
C GLN A 16 -5.56 -8.33 -9.06
N ASP A 17 -5.56 -8.65 -10.35
CA ASP A 17 -5.56 -10.04 -10.81
C ASP A 17 -4.17 -10.66 -10.63
N ASP A 18 -4.12 -11.98 -10.45
CA ASP A 18 -2.90 -12.78 -10.35
C ASP A 18 -1.88 -12.35 -9.26
N VAL A 19 -2.34 -11.58 -8.27
CA VAL A 19 -1.50 -11.14 -7.13
C VAL A 19 -2.18 -11.49 -5.81
N ARG A 20 -1.41 -12.11 -4.91
CA ARG A 20 -1.85 -12.42 -3.56
C ARG A 20 -1.33 -11.39 -2.57
N PHE A 21 -2.23 -10.55 -2.08
CA PHE A 21 -1.96 -9.62 -0.99
C PHE A 21 -1.79 -10.39 0.33
N SER A 22 -0.83 -9.99 1.15
CA SER A 22 -0.44 -10.68 2.38
C SER A 22 -0.42 -9.76 3.60
N ARG A 23 -0.08 -8.48 3.43
CA ARG A 23 0.05 -7.50 4.51
C ARG A 23 -0.62 -6.19 4.12
N LEU A 24 -1.15 -5.48 5.11
CA LEU A 24 -1.75 -4.16 4.92
C LEU A 24 -1.38 -3.28 6.12
N VAL A 25 -0.97 -2.05 5.83
CA VAL A 25 -0.94 -0.96 6.79
C VAL A 25 -1.48 0.30 6.11
N VAL A 26 -2.19 1.13 6.87
CA VAL A 26 -2.85 2.32 6.33
C VAL A 26 -2.30 3.54 7.03
N ASP A 27 -2.00 4.56 6.25
CA ASP A 27 -1.64 5.90 6.72
C ASP A 27 -2.78 6.88 6.45
N ILE A 28 -2.92 7.91 7.30
CA ILE A 28 -3.81 9.04 7.08
C ILE A 28 -2.95 10.24 6.74
N VAL A 29 -2.99 10.66 5.47
CA VAL A 29 -2.10 11.70 4.94
C VAL A 29 -2.91 12.95 4.61
N GLN A 30 -2.43 14.10 5.08
CA GLN A 30 -2.95 15.40 4.68
C GLN A 30 -2.52 15.72 3.24
N GLY A 31 -3.47 15.79 2.32
CA GLY A 31 -3.30 16.38 1.00
C GLY A 31 -3.51 17.90 1.02
N HIS A 32 -3.76 18.50 -0.15
CA HIS A 32 -3.97 19.95 -0.23
C HIS A 32 -5.20 20.39 0.59
N ASP A 33 -6.36 19.80 0.29
CA ASP A 33 -7.65 20.21 0.89
C ASP A 33 -8.25 19.15 1.83
N THR A 34 -7.81 17.90 1.73
CA THR A 34 -8.48 16.76 2.38
C THR A 34 -7.48 15.74 2.92
N LEU A 35 -7.96 14.93 3.87
CA LEU A 35 -7.25 13.75 4.36
C LEU A 35 -7.49 12.57 3.44
N TYR A 36 -6.44 11.82 3.17
CA TYR A 36 -6.47 10.60 2.37
C TYR A 36 -6.04 9.41 3.19
N HIS A 37 -6.77 8.30 3.06
CA HIS A 37 -6.29 7.00 3.50
C HIS A 37 -5.37 6.40 2.43
N VAL A 38 -4.09 6.24 2.75
CA VAL A 38 -3.09 5.65 1.86
C VAL A 38 -2.79 4.24 2.35
N MET A 39 -3.07 3.26 1.52
CA MET A 39 -2.81 1.85 1.81
C MET A 39 -1.44 1.45 1.30
N TYR A 40 -0.65 0.79 2.15
CA TYR A 40 0.56 0.06 1.78
C TYR A 40 0.27 -1.42 1.90
N ILE A 41 0.23 -2.11 0.76
CA ILE A 41 -0.19 -3.50 0.62
C ILE A 41 1.04 -4.33 0.25
N GLY A 42 1.45 -5.23 1.14
CA GLY A 42 2.52 -6.19 0.86
C GLY A 42 1.97 -7.43 0.18
N THR A 43 2.75 -8.01 -0.73
CA THR A 43 2.40 -9.24 -1.45
C THR A 43 3.23 -10.45 -0.98
N GLU A 44 2.80 -11.66 -1.37
CA GLU A 44 3.62 -12.87 -1.19
C GLU A 44 4.83 -12.93 -2.15
N TYR A 45 4.93 -11.99 -3.10
CA TYR A 45 5.96 -11.98 -4.16
C TYR A 45 7.05 -10.92 -3.94
N GLY A 46 7.05 -10.22 -2.81
CA GLY A 46 8.09 -9.25 -2.47
C GLY A 46 7.87 -7.86 -3.06
N THR A 47 6.61 -7.52 -3.31
CA THR A 47 6.18 -6.22 -3.84
C THR A 47 5.35 -5.48 -2.79
N ILE A 48 5.49 -4.15 -2.73
CA ILE A 48 4.59 -3.27 -1.98
C ILE A 48 3.82 -2.40 -2.96
N LEU A 49 2.50 -2.45 -2.88
CA LEU A 49 1.61 -1.56 -3.61
C LEU A 49 1.19 -0.41 -2.70
N LYS A 50 1.29 0.81 -3.21
CA LYS A 50 0.79 2.02 -2.55
C LYS A 50 -0.44 2.50 -3.30
N ALA A 51 -1.59 2.57 -2.63
CA ALA A 51 -2.86 2.92 -3.26
C ALA A 51 -3.70 3.86 -2.37
N LEU A 52 -4.60 4.63 -2.98
CA LEU A 52 -5.60 5.41 -2.25
C LEU A 52 -6.80 4.53 -1.88
N ALA A 53 -7.19 4.55 -0.61
CA ALA A 53 -8.46 4.00 -0.16
C ALA A 53 -9.57 5.04 -0.40
N THR A 54 -10.26 4.92 -1.52
CA THR A 54 -11.34 5.83 -1.92
C THR A 54 -12.54 5.07 -2.47
N THR A 55 -13.74 5.47 -2.04
CA THR A 55 -15.02 4.99 -2.60
C THR A 55 -15.46 5.82 -3.79
N ASN A 56 -14.70 6.86 -4.17
CA ASN A 56 -14.97 7.60 -5.38
C ASN A 56 -14.70 6.71 -6.59
N LYS A 57 -15.76 6.36 -7.32
CA LYS A 57 -15.69 5.48 -8.49
C LYS A 57 -14.72 5.96 -9.57
N SER A 58 -14.48 7.28 -9.69
CA SER A 58 -13.50 7.80 -10.66
C SER A 58 -12.05 7.57 -10.24
N LEU A 59 -11.80 7.30 -8.96
CA LEU A 59 -10.48 7.06 -8.37
C LEU A 59 -10.36 5.65 -7.77
N GLN A 60 -11.33 4.78 -8.04
CA GLN A 60 -11.32 3.41 -7.55
C GLN A 60 -10.09 2.67 -8.08
N GLY A 61 -9.37 1.97 -7.20
CA GLY A 61 -8.12 1.31 -7.58
C GLY A 61 -7.00 2.28 -7.99
N CYS A 62 -6.99 3.51 -7.49
CA CYS A 62 -5.91 4.46 -7.77
C CYS A 62 -4.59 3.98 -7.14
N TYR A 63 -3.80 3.30 -7.96
CA TYR A 63 -2.42 2.90 -7.67
C TYR A 63 -1.49 4.10 -7.82
N LEU A 64 -0.80 4.43 -6.73
CA LEU A 64 0.18 5.51 -6.71
C LEU A 64 1.57 4.99 -7.11
N GLU A 65 1.90 3.80 -6.63
CA GLU A 65 3.24 3.23 -6.80
C GLU A 65 3.26 1.72 -6.56
N GLU A 66 4.17 1.04 -7.26
CA GLU A 66 4.55 -0.35 -7.02
C GLU A 66 6.06 -0.41 -6.72
N ILE A 67 6.42 -0.99 -5.57
CA ILE A 67 7.81 -1.07 -5.10
C ILE A 67 8.23 -2.53 -5.11
N GLN A 68 9.14 -2.89 -6.02
CA GLN A 68 9.75 -4.21 -6.05
C GLN A 68 10.96 -4.23 -5.12
N LEU A 69 10.94 -5.11 -4.11
CA LEU A 69 12.00 -5.18 -3.09
C LEU A 69 13.18 -6.06 -3.51
N PHE A 70 12.98 -6.88 -4.53
CA PHE A 70 13.94 -7.87 -5.01
C PHE A 70 14.19 -7.73 -6.52
N PRO A 71 15.36 -8.17 -7.00
CA PRO A 71 15.62 -8.25 -8.45
C PRO A 71 14.63 -9.17 -9.15
N ALA A 72 14.47 -8.96 -10.46
CA ALA A 72 13.61 -9.80 -11.30
C ALA A 72 13.95 -11.29 -11.14
N GLY A 73 12.92 -12.12 -10.97
CA GLY A 73 13.05 -13.57 -10.80
C GLY A 73 13.23 -14.04 -9.36
N VAL A 74 13.43 -13.14 -8.40
CA VAL A 74 13.45 -13.47 -6.96
C VAL A 74 12.15 -13.03 -6.32
N GLN A 75 11.46 -13.97 -5.68
CA GLN A 75 10.21 -13.72 -4.97
C GLN A 75 10.35 -14.19 -3.53
N GLU A 76 10.11 -13.28 -2.59
CA GLU A 76 10.04 -13.60 -1.16
C GLU A 76 8.84 -12.89 -0.52
N PRO A 77 8.13 -13.54 0.41
CA PRO A 77 6.95 -12.97 1.01
C PRO A 77 7.29 -11.83 1.98
N ILE A 78 6.44 -10.81 2.00
CA ILE A 78 6.51 -9.77 3.02
C ILE A 78 5.90 -10.29 4.33
N LEU A 79 6.70 -10.30 5.39
CA LEU A 79 6.34 -10.87 6.68
C LEU A 79 5.81 -9.85 7.69
N SER A 80 6.06 -8.56 7.50
CA SER A 80 5.41 -7.52 8.29
C SER A 80 5.52 -6.16 7.61
N LEU A 81 4.54 -5.29 7.85
CA LEU A 81 4.58 -3.88 7.51
C LEU A 81 4.24 -3.08 8.76
N GLN A 82 5.04 -2.06 9.08
CA GLN A 82 4.77 -1.12 10.16
C GLN A 82 5.14 0.29 9.75
N ILE A 83 4.31 1.26 10.10
CA ILE A 83 4.59 2.68 9.85
C ILE A 83 5.10 3.33 11.13
N LEU A 84 6.23 4.03 11.01
CA LEU A 84 6.69 4.98 12.02
C LEU A 84 6.40 6.39 11.54
N GLN A 85 5.33 6.99 12.07
CA GLN A 85 4.83 8.31 11.67
C GLN A 85 5.85 9.43 11.91
N SER A 86 6.54 9.40 13.06
CA SER A 86 7.50 10.44 13.45
C SER A 86 8.70 10.57 12.50
N ASP A 87 9.02 9.49 11.79
CA ASP A 87 10.17 9.36 10.89
C ASP A 87 9.72 9.17 9.43
N ARG A 88 8.41 9.34 9.17
CA ARG A 88 7.75 9.13 7.87
C ARG A 88 8.26 7.90 7.12
N SER A 89 8.32 6.77 7.81
CA SER A 89 8.99 5.57 7.31
C SER A 89 8.13 4.32 7.44
N LEU A 90 8.16 3.51 6.39
CA LEU A 90 7.61 2.16 6.34
C LEU A 90 8.73 1.15 6.64
N PHE A 91 8.54 0.37 7.70
CA PHE A 91 9.38 -0.77 8.04
C PHE A 91 8.79 -2.05 7.45
N VAL A 92 9.62 -2.79 6.74
CA VAL A 92 9.25 -4.00 6.01
C VAL A 92 10.04 -5.17 6.57
N GLY A 93 9.36 -6.12 7.19
CA GLY A 93 9.96 -7.36 7.67
C GLY A 93 10.01 -8.40 6.56
N LEU A 94 11.19 -8.95 6.34
CA LEU A 94 11.48 -10.04 5.42
C LEU A 94 12.08 -11.23 6.19
N ASN A 95 12.40 -12.33 5.52
CA ASN A 95 12.91 -13.54 6.17
C ASN A 95 14.18 -13.31 7.02
N ASN A 96 15.12 -12.50 6.51
CA ASN A 96 16.45 -12.36 7.10
C ASN A 96 16.86 -10.90 7.39
N LYS A 97 15.98 -9.94 7.10
CA LYS A 97 16.30 -8.50 7.21
C LYS A 97 15.03 -7.67 7.39
N VAL A 98 15.25 -6.43 7.84
CA VAL A 98 14.23 -5.39 7.88
C VAL A 98 14.67 -4.25 6.97
N LEU A 99 13.77 -3.79 6.11
CA LEU A 99 14.00 -2.62 5.27
C LEU A 99 13.28 -1.42 5.86
N LYS A 100 13.91 -0.24 5.75
CA LYS A 100 13.29 1.06 6.03
C LYS A 100 13.09 1.78 4.71
N ILE A 101 11.85 2.11 4.37
CA ILE A 101 11.46 2.75 3.11
C ILE A 101 10.73 4.06 3.44
N PRO A 102 11.11 5.21 2.86
CA PRO A 102 10.35 6.45 3.02
C PRO A 102 8.90 6.30 2.57
N LEU A 103 7.95 6.91 3.28
CA LEU A 103 6.54 6.87 2.90
C LEU A 103 6.29 7.59 1.56
N GLU A 104 7.07 8.62 1.27
CA GLU A 104 7.01 9.43 0.07
C GLU A 104 8.32 9.45 -0.73
N ARG A 105 8.19 9.56 -2.04
CA ARG A 105 9.28 9.77 -3.01
C ARG A 105 8.89 10.90 -3.97
N CYS A 106 8.43 12.02 -3.41
CA CYS A 106 7.89 13.14 -4.18
C CYS A 106 8.87 13.66 -5.26
N SER A 107 10.17 13.60 -4.99
CA SER A 107 11.23 13.98 -5.94
C SER A 107 11.23 13.17 -7.25
N ASN A 108 10.59 12.00 -7.29
CA ASN A 108 10.49 11.18 -8.49
C ASN A 108 9.43 11.69 -9.47
N TYR A 109 8.53 12.56 -9.02
CA TYR A 109 7.44 13.11 -9.82
C TYR A 109 7.77 14.54 -10.23
N LYS A 110 7.40 14.91 -11.45
CA LYS A 110 7.54 16.29 -11.92
C LYS A 110 6.46 17.15 -11.28
N THR A 111 6.82 18.36 -10.87
CA THR A 111 5.84 19.40 -10.56
C THR A 111 5.29 19.94 -11.87
N GLU A 112 3.98 19.83 -12.06
CA GLU A 112 3.29 20.65 -13.07
C GLU A 112 3.21 22.08 -12.50
N MET A 113 3.68 23.06 -13.27
CA MET A 113 3.59 24.50 -12.94
C MET A 113 2.30 25.08 -13.48
#